data_AF-A0A0F3KPI9-F1
#
_entry.id   AF-A0A0F3KPI9-F1
#
_cell.length_a   1.000
_cell.length_b   1.000
_cell.length_c   1.000
_cell.angle_alpha   90.00
_cell.angle_beta   90.00
_cell.angle_gamma   90.00
#
_symmetry.space_group_name_H-M   'P 1'
#
loop_
_entity.id
_entity.type
_entity.pdbx_description
1 polymer ?
#
loop_
_entity_poly.entity_id
_entity_poly.type
_entity_poly.pdbx_seq_one_letter_code
_entity_poly.pdbx_strand_id
1 'polypeptide(L)' 'MIDSIEIDGVPAVVHFDAGAGLFRGEITLPRGSADFFAPDLPSLREEGRVSLRVLREALARL' A
#
# COMPACT_ATOMS: atom_id res chain seq x y z
N MET A 1 1.86 16.52 -0.44
CA MET A 1 1.35 16.24 0.91
C MET A 1 1.46 14.74 1.12
N ILE A 2 2.05 14.33 2.23
CA ILE A 2 2.18 12.92 2.61
C ILE A 2 1.21 12.70 3.76
N ASP A 3 0.35 11.70 3.64
CA ASP A 3 -0.62 11.30 4.65
C ASP A 3 -0.46 9.79 4.93
N SER A 4 -1.24 9.25 5.85
CA SER A 4 -1.25 7.82 6.15
C SER A 4 -2.66 7.28 6.29
N ILE A 5 -2.84 6.03 5.87
CA ILE A 5 -4.08 5.26 6.06
C ILE A 5 -3.75 3.95 6.77
N GLU A 6 -4.71 3.39 7.48
CA GLU A 6 -4.61 2.03 8.01
C GLU A 6 -5.20 1.01 7.03
N ILE A 7 -4.46 -0.07 6.77
CA ILE A 7 -4.85 -1.24 5.99
C ILE A 7 -4.70 -2.48 6.88
N ASP A 8 -5.82 -3.08 7.32
CA ASP A 8 -5.84 -4.26 8.18
C ASP A 8 -4.87 -4.20 9.39
N GLY A 9 -4.89 -3.07 10.11
CA GLY A 9 -4.02 -2.82 11.27
C GLY A 9 -2.57 -2.43 10.92
N VAL A 10 -2.23 -2.28 9.64
CA VAL A 10 -0.89 -1.88 9.18
C VAL A 10 -0.95 -0.46 8.62
N PRO A 11 -0.10 0.47 9.08
CA PRO A 11 -0.03 1.81 8.49
C PRO A 11 0.56 1.75 7.08
N ALA A 12 -0.06 2.48 6.16
CA ALA A 12 0.44 2.71 4.81
C ALA A 12 0.64 4.21 4.60
N VAL A 13 1.79 4.60 4.05
CA VAL A 13 2.07 5.98 3.63
C VAL A 13 1.37 6.23 2.30
N VAL A 14 0.72 7.38 2.16
CA VAL A 14 0.01 7.76 0.93
C VAL A 14 0.51 9.11 0.43
N HIS A 15 0.78 9.18 -0.87
CA HIS A 15 1.05 10.42 -1.58
C HIS A 15 0.51 10.35 -3.01
N PHE A 16 0.30 11.50 -3.65
CA PHE A 16 -0.04 11.54 -5.08
C PHE A 16 1.25 11.50 -5.91
N ASP A 17 1.37 10.52 -6.80
CA ASP A 17 2.45 10.39 -7.77
C ASP A 17 2.04 11.12 -9.06
N ALA A 18 2.66 12.28 -9.30
CA ALA A 18 2.37 13.10 -10.47
C ALA A 18 2.82 12.49 -11.80
N GLY A 19 3.80 11.57 -11.78
CA GLY A 19 4.26 10.87 -12.98
C GLY A 19 3.27 9.79 -13.42
N ALA A 20 2.69 9.08 -12.45
CA ALA A 20 1.65 8.08 -12.71
C ALA A 20 0.24 8.69 -12.86
N GLY A 21 0.01 9.87 -12.29
CA GLY A 21 -1.33 10.46 -12.20
C GLY A 21 -2.25 9.72 -11.23
N LEU A 22 -1.68 9.05 -10.22
CA LEU A 22 -2.38 8.16 -9.28
C LEU A 22 -1.96 8.44 -7.84
N PHE A 23 -2.80 8.07 -6.88
CA PHE A 23 -2.33 7.92 -5.51
C PHE A 23 -1.44 6.68 -5.42
N ARG A 24 -0.30 6.82 -4.74
CA ARG A 24 0.60 5.74 -4.38
C ARG A 24 0.49 5.48 -2.88
N GLY A 25 0.27 4.22 -2.52
CA GLY A 25 0.34 3.71 -1.16
C GLY A 25 1.59 2.84 -0.98
N GLU A 26 2.23 2.95 0.18
CA GLU A 26 3.43 2.19 0.53
C GLU A 26 3.24 1.52 1.89
N ILE A 27 3.34 0.19 1.93
CA ILE A 27 3.34 -0.61 3.16
C ILE A 27 4.75 -1.13 3.41
N THR A 28 5.22 -1.00 4.65
CA THR A 28 6.51 -1.55 5.10
C THR A 28 6.30 -2.50 6.28
N LEU A 29 6.79 -3.73 6.15
CA LEU A 29 6.88 -4.75 7.20
C LEU A 29 8.36 -5.04 7.50
N PRO A 30 8.69 -5.69 8.64
CA PRO A 30 10.08 -5.93 9.03
C PRO A 30 10.97 -6.68 8.02
N ARG A 31 10.37 -7.42 7.08
CA ARG A 31 11.09 -8.24 6.10
C ARG A 31 10.72 -7.94 4.64
N GLY A 32 9.93 -6.90 4.38
CA GLY A 32 9.52 -6.56 3.03
C GLY A 32 8.55 -5.39 2.97
N SER A 33 8.36 -4.84 1.78
CA SER A 33 7.45 -3.75 1.50
C SER A 33 6.62 -4.03 0.25
N ALA A 34 5.54 -3.27 0.08
CA ALA A 34 4.71 -3.29 -1.11
C ALA A 34 4.25 -1.88 -1.46
N ASP A 35 4.35 -1.55 -2.75
CA ASP A 35 3.77 -0.35 -3.34
C ASP A 35 2.48 -0.71 -4.08
N PHE A 36 1.49 0.17 -4.02
CA PHE A 36 0.22 0.03 -4.73
C PHE A 36 -0.30 1.37 -5.21
N PHE A 37 -1.11 1.36 -6.27
CA PHE A 37 -1.58 2.57 -6.93
C PHE A 37 -3.08 2.51 -7.21
N ALA A 38 -3.75 3.65 -7.06
CA ALA A 38 -5.16 3.76 -7.39
C ALA A 38 -5.58 5.23 -7.69
N PRO A 39 -6.68 5.44 -8.44
CA PRO A 39 -7.13 6.79 -8.79
C PRO A 39 -7.75 7.57 -7.61
N ASP A 40 -8.17 6.88 -6.56
CA ASP A 40 -8.83 7.49 -5.39
C ASP A 40 -8.56 6.71 -4.09
N LEU A 41 -8.84 7.33 -2.94
CA LEU A 41 -8.60 6.71 -1.63
C LEU A 41 -9.39 5.41 -1.37
N PRO A 42 -10.68 5.28 -1.75
CA PRO A 42 -11.40 4.02 -1.63
C PRO A 42 -10.74 2.87 -2.40
N SER A 43 -10.41 3.07 -3.68
CA SER A 43 -9.73 2.06 -4.49
C SER A 43 -8.31 1.78 -4.00
N LEU A 44 -7.61 2.80 -3.47
CA LEU A 44 -6.29 2.63 -2.87
C LEU A 44 -6.33 1.72 -1.64
N ARG A 45 -7.40 1.79 -0.84
CA ARG A 45 -7.59 0.91 0.31
C ARG A 45 -7.79 -0.55 -0.10
N GLU A 46 -8.59 -0.79 -1.14
CA GLU A 46 -8.80 -2.14 -1.66
C GLU A 46 -7.52 -2.72 -2.26
N GLU A 47 -6.78 -1.94 -3.05
CA GLU A 47 -5.49 -2.38 -3.61
C GLU A 47 -4.45 -2.61 -2.51
N GLY A 48 -4.45 -1.77 -1.47
CA GLY A 48 -3.62 -1.93 -0.29
C GLY A 48 -3.88 -3.26 0.43
N ARG A 49 -5.15 -3.68 0.56
CA ARG A 49 -5.50 -4.98 1.15
C ARG A 49 -4.98 -6.15 0.32
N VAL A 50 -5.12 -6.08 -1.00
CA VAL A 50 -4.60 -7.10 -1.92
C VAL A 50 -3.08 -7.19 -1.81
N SER A 51 -2.40 -6.05 -1.87
CA SER A 51 -0.94 -5.96 -1.77
C SER A 51 -0.41 -6.47 -0.43
N LEU A 52 -1.06 -6.11 0.69
CA LEU A 52 -0.70 -6.61 2.02
C LEU A 52 -0.84 -8.12 2.13
N ARG A 53 -1.92 -8.69 1.58
CA ARG A 53 -2.12 -10.14 1.56
C ARG A 53 -1.01 -10.84 0.78
N VAL A 54 -0.71 -10.38 -0.44
CA VAL A 54 0.35 -10.95 -1.28
C VAL A 54 1.72 -10.82 -0.61
N LEU A 55 2.02 -9.69 0.01
CA LEU A 55 3.26 -9.48 0.74
C LEU A 55 3.41 -10.47 1.90
N ARG A 56 2.36 -10.63 2.74
CA ARG A 56 2.37 -11.60 3.85
C ARG A 56 2.55 -13.03 3.36
N GLU A 57 1.88 -13.39 2.28
CA GLU A 57 2.01 -14.71 1.65
C GLU A 57 3.43 -14.95 1.10
N ALA A 58 4.07 -13.94 0.52
CA ALA A 58 5.45 -14.02 0.05
C ALA A 58 6.42 -14.20 1.24
N LEU A 59 6.24 -13.41 2.30
CA LEU A 59 7.08 -13.47 3.50
C LEU A 59 6.93 -14.78 4.28
N ALA A 60 5.76 -15.42 4.26
CA ALA A 60 5.53 -16.71 4.91
C ALA A 60 6.26 -17.89 4.22
N ARG A 61 6.81 -17.67 3.02
CA ARG A 61 7.55 -18.68 2.24
C ARG A 61 9.07 -18.53 2.35
N LEU A 62 9.56 -17.61 3.19
CA LEU A 62 10.98 -17.29 3.43
C LEU A 62 11.41 -17.70 4.84
#